data_AF-A0A2G6UH97-F1
#
_entry.id   AF-A0A2G6UH97-F1
#
_cell.length_a   1.000
_cell.length_b   1.000
_cell.length_c   1.000
_cell.angle_alpha   90.00
_cell.angle_beta   90.00
_cell.angle_gamma   90.00
#
_symmetry.space_group_name_H-M   'P 1'
#
loop_
_entity.id
_entity.type
_entity.pdbx_description
1 polymer ?
#
loop_
_entity_poly.entity_id
_entity_poly.type
_entity_poly.pdbx_seq_one_letter_code
_entity_poly.pdbx_strand_id
1 'polypeptide(L)'
;MINFIIFITQNHYLFTMKKLATTFKLFAVISVLALTSCQDENSEAMQETPVSKVSAADLKKEITPGLKTVPEIVQTQINDSKGNLEKYLNNDLQITGITVLGKLSTQKGIEISQDLVSDKEQFAAEGNILAPETVKVGKIGVLFSGDQLSEAQKGLKEAASEQIKPGTDVLEISWNYKGEQFTSLCFYNESGIIWDNVFAGLVMMNTRGNSEVSPIDAQAKVASKWFKEWWTANWLWGSKRGEIGYQITIYYSGSTVSNVDVSDWGNISLGKAKSESKVIKKTGAYGQCRYALGLCTPVGSLSFNTSNFSVSFSGLGSNVVSNGTKSLYP
;
A
#
# COMPACT_ATOMS: atom_id res chain seq x y z
N MET A 1 -73.68 35.37 -7.00
CA MET A 1 -72.98 36.04 -5.89
C MET A 1 -71.62 36.46 -6.41
N ILE A 2 -71.51 37.69 -6.94
CA ILE A 2 -70.92 38.86 -6.26
C ILE A 2 -69.40 38.63 -6.07
N ASN A 3 -68.59 39.05 -7.06
CA ASN A 3 -67.74 40.27 -7.11
C ASN A 3 -66.35 40.00 -6.48
N PHE A 4 -65.17 40.34 -7.02
CA PHE A 4 -64.61 41.58 -7.62
C PHE A 4 -63.37 41.14 -8.46
N ILE A 5 -63.16 41.52 -9.74
CA ILE A 5 -62.67 42.78 -10.34
C ILE A 5 -61.13 42.97 -10.31
N ILE A 6 -60.46 42.78 -11.48
CA ILE A 6 -59.70 43.72 -12.40
C ILE A 6 -58.31 44.20 -11.85
N PHE A 7 -57.14 44.23 -12.53
CA PHE A 7 -56.62 44.86 -13.79
C PHE A 7 -55.19 44.31 -14.06
N ILE A 8 -54.75 43.83 -15.25
CA ILE A 8 -54.33 44.48 -16.53
C ILE A 8 -53.39 45.70 -16.30
N THR A 9 -52.10 45.66 -16.68
CA THR A 9 -51.53 46.11 -18.00
C THR A 9 -50.07 45.61 -18.11
N GLN A 10 -49.65 44.84 -19.12
CA GLN A 10 -49.19 45.19 -20.48
C GLN A 10 -48.22 46.39 -20.65
N ASN A 11 -47.05 46.04 -21.23
CA ASN A 11 -46.33 46.67 -22.34
C ASN A 11 -45.13 47.61 -22.13
N HIS A 12 -44.14 47.35 -23.00
CA HIS A 12 -43.01 48.17 -23.46
C HIS A 12 -41.88 48.40 -22.42
N TYR A 13 -40.62 48.05 -22.68
CA TYR A 13 -39.80 48.68 -23.70
C TYR A 13 -38.67 47.77 -24.21
N LEU A 14 -38.67 47.58 -25.54
CA LEU A 14 -37.59 47.06 -26.35
C LEU A 14 -36.94 48.28 -27.02
N PHE A 15 -35.98 48.91 -26.35
CA PHE A 15 -35.14 50.02 -26.83
C PHE A 15 -34.13 50.25 -25.68
N THR A 16 -32.86 49.84 -25.70
CA THR A 16 -31.77 50.51 -26.43
C THR A 16 -30.46 49.75 -26.10
N MET A 17 -30.19 48.62 -26.76
CA MET A 17 -28.81 48.12 -26.87
C MET A 17 -28.12 48.95 -27.96
N LYS A 18 -27.43 50.02 -27.57
CA LYS A 18 -26.39 50.75 -28.35
C LYS A 18 -26.08 52.09 -27.65
N LYS A 19 -25.39 52.08 -26.50
CA LYS A 19 -24.62 53.23 -25.98
C LYS A 19 -23.88 53.00 -24.64
N LEU A 20 -23.46 51.78 -24.33
CA LEU A 20 -22.77 51.49 -23.06
C LEU A 20 -21.49 50.66 -23.24
N ALA A 21 -20.82 50.81 -24.39
CA ALA A 21 -19.63 50.04 -24.75
C ALA A 21 -18.40 50.91 -25.09
N THR A 22 -18.39 52.20 -24.73
CA THR A 22 -17.38 53.12 -25.32
C THR A 22 -16.80 54.21 -24.40
N THR A 23 -16.74 54.02 -23.08
CA THR A 23 -16.10 55.02 -22.19
C THR A 23 -15.54 54.47 -20.87
N PHE A 24 -14.99 53.26 -20.87
CA PHE A 24 -14.20 52.74 -19.73
C PHE A 24 -12.87 52.08 -20.18
N LYS A 25 -12.23 52.66 -21.19
CA LYS A 25 -10.89 52.28 -21.67
C LYS A 25 -9.87 53.43 -21.57
N LEU A 26 -10.08 54.39 -20.67
CA LEU A 26 -9.18 55.55 -20.53
C LEU A 26 -8.84 55.91 -19.07
N PHE A 27 -8.68 54.92 -18.21
CA PHE A 27 -8.07 55.08 -16.88
C PHE A 27 -7.04 53.99 -16.53
N ALA A 28 -6.49 53.33 -17.54
CA ALA A 28 -5.55 52.20 -17.36
C ALA A 28 -4.10 52.53 -17.72
N VAL A 29 -3.71 53.81 -17.94
CA VAL A 29 -2.39 54.13 -18.50
C VAL A 29 -1.52 55.05 -17.64
N ILE A 30 -1.97 55.58 -16.50
CA ILE A 30 -1.11 56.46 -15.67
C ILE A 30 -1.32 56.20 -14.17
N SER A 31 -0.94 55.01 -13.70
CA SER A 31 -0.67 54.75 -12.28
C SER A 31 0.45 53.70 -12.06
N VAL A 32 1.19 53.36 -13.12
CA VAL A 32 2.45 52.63 -13.03
C VAL A 32 3.55 53.67 -13.22
N LEU A 33 3.98 54.30 -12.13
CA LEU A 33 5.32 54.87 -11.92
C LEU A 33 5.31 55.71 -10.65
N ALA A 34 6.28 55.42 -9.78
CA ALA A 34 6.61 56.08 -8.52
C ALA A 34 5.69 55.76 -7.35
N LEU A 35 5.92 54.60 -6.73
CA LEU A 35 6.23 54.48 -5.29
C LEU A 35 6.94 53.13 -5.07
N THR A 36 8.25 53.14 -5.30
CA THR A 36 9.21 52.16 -4.78
C THR A 36 9.40 52.41 -3.28
N SER A 37 9.21 51.37 -2.47
CA SER A 37 9.73 51.30 -1.11
C SER A 37 9.79 49.84 -0.66
N CYS A 38 10.97 49.23 -0.87
CA CYS A 38 11.58 48.17 -0.08
C CYS A 38 10.80 46.86 0.12
N GLN A 39 11.16 45.83 -0.65
CA GLN A 39 11.91 44.69 -0.09
C GLN A 39 12.50 43.83 -1.21
N ASP A 40 13.72 43.37 -0.95
CA ASP A 40 14.72 42.86 -1.88
C ASP A 40 14.28 41.74 -2.82
N GLU A 41 14.93 41.77 -3.99
CA GLU A 41 14.92 40.75 -5.01
C GLU A 41 15.37 39.39 -4.44
N ASN A 42 14.45 38.46 -4.30
CA ASN A 42 14.77 37.06 -4.53
C ASN A 42 13.53 36.34 -5.07
N SER A 43 13.20 36.65 -6.31
CA SER A 43 12.33 35.78 -7.09
C SER A 43 13.18 34.58 -7.52
N GLU A 44 13.33 33.62 -6.61
CA GLU A 44 13.60 32.25 -7.00
C GLU A 44 12.38 31.81 -7.83
N ALA A 45 12.45 32.07 -9.13
CA ALA A 45 11.89 31.13 -10.07
C ALA A 45 12.42 29.77 -9.61
N MET A 46 11.53 28.89 -9.15
CA MET A 46 11.84 27.46 -9.13
C MET A 46 12.15 27.08 -10.58
N GLN A 47 13.40 27.28 -10.98
CA GLN A 47 14.06 26.36 -11.88
C GLN A 47 13.82 25.01 -11.22
N GLU A 48 12.92 24.22 -11.79
CA GLU A 48 13.10 22.78 -11.78
C GLU A 48 14.53 22.57 -12.25
N THR A 49 15.44 22.44 -11.28
CA THR A 49 16.77 21.94 -11.56
C THR A 49 16.50 20.63 -12.28
N PRO A 50 17.03 20.41 -13.50
CA PRO A 50 16.84 19.14 -14.15
C PRO A 50 17.51 18.12 -13.24
N VAL A 51 16.73 17.47 -12.38
CA VAL A 51 17.17 16.34 -11.59
C VAL A 51 17.56 15.34 -12.66
N SER A 52 18.86 15.21 -12.89
CA SER A 52 19.41 14.27 -13.86
C SER A 52 18.79 12.92 -13.53
N LYS A 53 17.86 12.46 -14.37
CA LYS A 53 17.14 11.21 -14.13
C LYS A 53 18.16 10.10 -14.02
N VAL A 54 18.36 9.60 -12.81
CA VAL A 54 19.32 8.54 -12.50
C VAL A 54 18.89 7.26 -13.20
N SER A 55 19.86 6.57 -13.81
CA SER A 55 19.60 5.41 -14.66
C SER A 55 20.21 4.13 -14.09
N ALA A 56 19.73 2.97 -14.57
CA ALA A 56 20.35 1.68 -14.25
C ALA A 56 21.82 1.61 -14.73
N ALA A 57 22.19 2.37 -15.77
CA ALA A 57 23.58 2.48 -16.22
C ALA A 57 24.44 3.26 -15.21
N ASP A 58 23.87 4.26 -14.53
CA ASP A 58 24.58 4.97 -13.46
C ASP A 58 24.75 4.10 -12.22
N LEU A 59 23.73 3.30 -11.89
CA LEU A 59 23.85 2.31 -10.82
C LEU A 59 25.00 1.32 -11.08
N LYS A 60 25.11 0.80 -12.30
CA LYS A 60 26.18 -0.15 -12.67
C LYS A 60 27.60 0.43 -12.49
N LYS A 61 27.77 1.76 -12.55
CA LYS A 61 29.08 2.41 -12.29
C LYS A 61 29.42 2.45 -10.79
N GLU A 62 28.41 2.38 -9.92
CA GLU A 62 28.54 2.45 -8.46
C GLU A 62 28.56 1.05 -7.80
N ILE A 63 28.29 0.00 -8.58
CA ILE A 63 28.33 -1.40 -8.14
C ILE A 63 29.76 -1.92 -8.22
N THR A 64 30.22 -2.56 -7.14
CA THR A 64 31.46 -3.34 -7.16
C THR A 64 31.19 -4.79 -7.55
N PRO A 65 32.14 -5.48 -8.21
CA PRO A 65 32.00 -6.90 -8.49
C PRO A 65 31.70 -7.70 -7.21
N GLY A 66 30.58 -8.40 -7.21
CA GLY A 66 30.16 -9.29 -6.13
C GLY A 66 30.53 -10.76 -6.41
N LEU A 67 29.84 -11.66 -5.72
CA LEU A 67 29.90 -13.09 -6.05
C LEU A 67 29.49 -13.32 -7.51
N LYS A 68 30.17 -14.22 -8.21
CA LYS A 68 29.81 -14.57 -9.60
C LYS A 68 28.57 -15.46 -9.68
N THR A 69 28.21 -16.11 -8.58
CA THR A 69 27.10 -17.04 -8.47
C THR A 69 26.12 -16.54 -7.41
N VAL A 70 24.83 -16.70 -7.68
CA VAL A 70 23.77 -16.38 -6.73
C VAL A 70 23.85 -17.35 -5.53
N PRO A 71 23.78 -16.85 -4.28
CA PRO A 71 23.74 -17.71 -3.10
C PRO A 71 22.58 -18.72 -3.13
N GLU A 72 22.78 -19.89 -2.54
CA GLU A 72 21.81 -21.00 -2.57
C GLU A 72 20.44 -20.62 -2.01
N ILE A 73 20.41 -19.83 -0.92
CA ILE A 73 19.15 -19.34 -0.32
C ILE A 73 18.34 -18.48 -1.29
N VAL A 74 19.00 -17.57 -2.01
CA VAL A 74 18.37 -16.69 -3.01
C VAL A 74 17.92 -17.50 -4.22
N GLN A 75 18.75 -18.45 -4.66
CA GLN A 75 18.41 -19.33 -5.77
C GLN A 75 17.18 -20.20 -5.46
N THR A 76 17.10 -20.74 -4.24
CA THR A 76 15.94 -21.50 -3.75
C THR A 76 14.70 -20.61 -3.75
N GLN A 77 14.77 -19.40 -3.20
CA GLN A 77 13.65 -18.45 -3.21
C GLN A 77 13.16 -18.12 -4.63
N ILE A 78 14.08 -17.91 -5.58
CA ILE A 78 13.72 -17.69 -6.99
C ILE A 78 13.03 -18.92 -7.58
N ASN A 79 13.54 -20.12 -7.33
CA ASN A 79 12.99 -21.36 -7.86
C ASN A 79 11.59 -21.66 -7.28
N ASP A 80 11.41 -21.49 -5.97
CA ASP A 80 10.11 -21.65 -5.32
C ASP A 80 9.11 -20.62 -5.82
N SER A 81 9.57 -19.38 -6.04
CA SER A 81 8.75 -18.33 -6.65
C SER A 81 8.32 -18.69 -8.07
N LYS A 82 9.22 -19.24 -8.90
CA LYS A 82 8.87 -19.75 -10.24
C LYS A 82 7.76 -20.81 -10.15
N GLY A 83 7.92 -21.80 -9.28
CA GLY A 83 6.93 -22.86 -9.11
C GLY A 83 5.55 -22.35 -8.67
N ASN A 84 5.52 -21.39 -7.75
CA ASN A 84 4.25 -20.80 -7.32
C ASN A 84 3.61 -19.90 -8.38
N LEU A 85 4.41 -19.10 -9.11
CA LEU A 85 3.90 -18.28 -10.22
C LEU A 85 3.31 -19.15 -11.33
N GLU A 86 4.00 -20.23 -11.71
CA GLU A 86 3.49 -21.20 -12.69
C GLU A 86 2.18 -21.84 -12.22
N LYS A 87 2.15 -22.30 -10.97
CA LYS A 87 0.99 -22.97 -10.38
C LYS A 87 -0.25 -22.10 -10.32
N TYR A 88 -0.11 -20.84 -9.91
CA TYR A 88 -1.26 -20.00 -9.60
C TYR A 88 -1.61 -19.02 -10.72
N LEU A 89 -0.64 -18.58 -11.53
CA LEU A 89 -0.88 -17.60 -12.59
C LEU A 89 -0.87 -18.21 -14.00
N ASN A 90 -0.80 -19.53 -14.14
CA ASN A 90 -0.85 -20.23 -15.44
C ASN A 90 0.12 -19.63 -16.48
N ASN A 91 1.33 -19.26 -16.05
CA ASN A 91 2.36 -18.63 -16.89
C ASN A 91 2.06 -17.19 -17.37
N ASP A 92 1.03 -16.52 -16.85
CA ASP A 92 0.79 -15.10 -17.16
C ASP A 92 1.97 -14.22 -16.69
N LEU A 93 2.63 -14.57 -15.58
CA LEU A 93 3.84 -13.92 -15.08
C LEU A 93 4.92 -14.98 -14.83
N GLN A 94 6.11 -14.80 -15.41
CA GLN A 94 7.20 -15.76 -15.33
C GLN A 94 8.54 -15.09 -15.06
N ILE A 95 9.39 -15.75 -14.28
CA ILE A 95 10.82 -15.38 -14.17
C ILE A 95 11.59 -16.14 -15.26
N THR A 96 12.12 -15.41 -16.23
CA THR A 96 12.79 -15.97 -17.41
C THR A 96 14.31 -15.98 -17.30
N GLY A 97 14.90 -15.15 -16.43
CA GLY A 97 16.35 -15.06 -16.30
C GLY A 97 16.79 -14.28 -15.07
N ILE A 98 18.06 -14.44 -14.71
CA ILE A 98 18.72 -13.68 -13.65
C ILE A 98 20.12 -13.28 -14.09
N THR A 99 20.51 -12.04 -13.79
CA THR A 99 21.86 -11.53 -14.06
C THR A 99 22.42 -10.92 -12.79
N VAL A 100 23.54 -11.46 -12.28
CA VAL A 100 24.21 -10.89 -11.11
C VAL A 100 24.90 -9.59 -11.50
N LEU A 101 24.61 -8.50 -10.79
CA LEU A 101 25.21 -7.20 -11.06
C LEU A 101 26.41 -6.95 -10.14
N GLY A 102 26.29 -7.27 -8.84
CA GLY A 102 27.37 -7.12 -7.87
C GLY A 102 26.87 -6.59 -6.53
N LYS A 103 27.66 -5.75 -5.87
CA LYS A 103 27.41 -5.23 -4.52
C LYS A 103 27.32 -3.71 -4.47
N LEU A 104 26.39 -3.19 -3.66
CA LEU A 104 26.31 -1.77 -3.33
C LEU A 104 27.37 -1.42 -2.29
N SER A 105 28.39 -0.67 -2.72
CA SER A 105 29.51 -0.26 -1.87
C SER A 105 29.61 1.25 -1.64
N THR A 106 28.86 2.06 -2.39
CA THR A 106 28.88 3.52 -2.27
C THR A 106 27.53 4.05 -1.80
N GLN A 107 27.55 5.15 -1.03
CA GLN A 107 26.34 5.84 -0.61
C GLN A 107 25.51 6.32 -1.82
N LYS A 108 26.19 6.78 -2.88
CA LYS A 108 25.57 7.18 -4.14
C LYS A 108 24.87 6.01 -4.83
N GLY A 109 25.45 4.82 -4.86
CA GLY A 109 24.80 3.63 -5.42
C GLY A 109 23.52 3.24 -4.66
N ILE A 110 23.50 3.43 -3.34
CA ILE A 110 22.32 3.21 -2.50
C ILE A 110 21.23 4.23 -2.83
N GLU A 111 21.56 5.52 -2.92
CA GLU A 111 20.62 6.58 -3.29
C GLU A 111 20.03 6.35 -4.69
N ILE A 112 20.87 6.05 -5.67
CA ILE A 112 20.43 5.68 -7.03
C ILE A 112 19.48 4.48 -6.98
N SER A 113 19.78 3.46 -6.19
CA SER A 113 18.92 2.27 -6.06
C SER A 113 17.54 2.63 -5.50
N GLN A 114 17.50 3.45 -4.45
CA GLN A 114 16.26 3.91 -3.80
C GLN A 114 15.42 4.82 -4.72
N ASP A 115 16.08 5.65 -5.53
CA ASP A 115 15.40 6.47 -6.54
C ASP A 115 14.89 5.63 -7.70
N LEU A 116 15.67 4.65 -8.17
CA LEU A 116 15.27 3.76 -9.24
C LEU A 116 14.03 2.97 -8.84
N VAL A 117 14.03 2.27 -7.70
CA VAL A 117 12.88 1.42 -7.30
C VAL A 117 11.56 2.19 -7.15
N SER A 118 11.61 3.51 -6.93
CA SER A 118 10.42 4.37 -6.83
C SER A 118 10.13 5.17 -8.10
N ASP A 119 10.94 5.07 -9.16
CA ASP A 119 10.70 5.79 -10.41
C ASP A 119 9.45 5.26 -11.12
N LYS A 120 8.64 6.17 -11.65
CA LYS A 120 7.38 5.84 -12.31
C LYS A 120 7.53 4.91 -13.54
N GLU A 121 8.72 4.85 -14.14
CA GLU A 121 8.99 3.98 -15.28
C GLU A 121 9.42 2.56 -14.87
N GLN A 122 9.69 2.31 -13.59
CA GLN A 122 9.96 0.95 -13.12
C GLN A 122 8.71 0.11 -13.11
N PHE A 123 8.89 -1.17 -13.41
CA PHE A 123 7.85 -2.16 -13.23
C PHE A 123 7.66 -2.48 -11.75
N ALA A 124 6.39 -2.66 -11.39
CA ALA A 124 5.97 -3.22 -10.13
C ALA A 124 4.83 -4.22 -10.40
N ALA A 125 4.49 -4.98 -9.37
CA ALA A 125 3.33 -5.83 -9.38
C ALA A 125 2.49 -5.60 -8.12
N GLU A 126 1.24 -6.02 -8.16
CA GLU A 126 0.37 -6.09 -7.00
C GLU A 126 -0.66 -7.20 -7.18
N GLY A 127 -1.25 -7.66 -6.09
CA GLY A 127 -2.29 -8.69 -6.08
C GLY A 127 -1.90 -9.97 -5.33
N ASN A 128 -2.93 -10.72 -4.99
CA ASN A 128 -2.80 -12.04 -4.39
C ASN A 128 -2.69 -13.08 -5.49
N ILE A 129 -1.56 -13.77 -5.60
CA ILE A 129 -1.42 -14.78 -6.67
C ILE A 129 -2.37 -15.96 -6.49
N LEU A 130 -2.90 -16.19 -5.27
CA LEU A 130 -3.96 -17.18 -5.04
C LEU A 130 -5.33 -16.76 -5.58
N ALA A 131 -5.49 -15.50 -5.99
CA ALA A 131 -6.65 -14.92 -6.65
C ALA A 131 -6.17 -14.17 -7.91
N PRO A 132 -5.82 -14.89 -8.99
CA PRO A 132 -5.07 -14.37 -10.13
C PRO A 132 -5.70 -13.14 -10.80
N GLU A 133 -7.02 -13.00 -10.75
CA GLU A 133 -7.76 -11.85 -11.25
C GLU A 133 -7.42 -10.53 -10.55
N THR A 134 -6.84 -10.60 -9.35
CA THR A 134 -6.38 -9.44 -8.59
C THR A 134 -4.98 -8.97 -9.02
N VAL A 135 -4.25 -9.79 -9.79
CA VAL A 135 -2.86 -9.51 -10.13
C VAL A 135 -2.77 -8.47 -11.24
N LYS A 136 -2.00 -7.41 -10.96
CA LYS A 136 -1.61 -6.40 -11.95
C LYS A 136 -0.10 -6.28 -11.98
N VAL A 137 0.45 -6.13 -13.18
CA VAL A 137 1.87 -5.91 -13.42
C VAL A 137 1.99 -4.81 -14.45
N GLY A 138 2.90 -3.87 -14.22
CA GLY A 138 3.11 -2.75 -15.13
C GLY A 138 4.04 -1.72 -14.54
N LYS A 139 4.32 -0.67 -15.33
CA LYS A 139 5.05 0.48 -14.84
C LYS A 139 4.28 1.17 -13.71
N ILE A 140 4.99 1.64 -12.69
CA ILE A 140 4.40 2.35 -11.54
C ILE A 140 3.50 3.51 -12.01
N GLY A 141 3.96 4.34 -12.95
CA GLY A 141 3.17 5.46 -13.50
C GLY A 141 1.96 5.06 -14.35
N VAL A 142 1.83 3.77 -14.69
CA VAL A 142 0.65 3.20 -15.36
C VAL A 142 -0.29 2.57 -14.34
N LEU A 143 0.26 1.93 -13.30
CA LEU A 143 -0.51 1.33 -12.22
C LEU A 143 -1.15 2.38 -11.30
N PHE A 144 -0.52 3.54 -11.15
CA PHE A 144 -0.94 4.61 -10.24
C PHE A 144 -1.00 5.97 -10.95
N SER A 145 -1.90 6.84 -10.50
CA SER A 145 -2.03 8.21 -11.03
C SER A 145 -2.41 9.20 -9.92
N GLY A 146 -2.14 10.49 -10.15
CA GLY A 146 -2.42 11.56 -9.18
C GLY A 146 -1.79 11.29 -7.82
N ASP A 147 -2.54 11.54 -6.75
CA ASP A 147 -2.08 11.35 -5.36
C ASP A 147 -1.66 9.91 -5.07
N GLN A 148 -2.30 8.91 -5.69
CA GLN A 148 -1.95 7.50 -5.50
C GLN A 148 -0.54 7.19 -6.01
N LEU A 149 -0.11 7.83 -7.09
CA LEU A 149 1.25 7.68 -7.60
C LEU A 149 2.25 8.26 -6.61
N SER A 150 2.01 9.48 -6.12
CA SER A 150 2.88 10.12 -5.14
C SER A 150 2.98 9.32 -3.83
N GLU A 151 1.86 8.77 -3.34
CA GLU A 151 1.85 7.89 -2.17
C GLU A 151 2.61 6.57 -2.41
N ALA A 152 2.41 5.93 -3.56
CA ALA A 152 3.10 4.70 -3.91
C ALA A 152 4.62 4.91 -4.04
N GLN A 153 5.06 5.96 -4.74
CA GLN A 153 6.48 6.28 -4.89
C GLN A 153 7.13 6.59 -3.54
N LYS A 154 6.43 7.35 -2.68
CA LYS A 154 6.89 7.63 -1.31
C LYS A 154 7.01 6.35 -0.49
N GLY A 155 5.97 5.51 -0.47
CA GLY A 155 5.97 4.26 0.30
C GLY A 155 7.02 3.27 -0.17
N LEU A 156 7.21 3.15 -1.49
CA LEU A 156 8.29 2.35 -2.10
C LEU A 156 9.66 2.87 -1.69
N LYS A 157 9.88 4.18 -1.76
CA LYS A 157 11.16 4.79 -1.37
C LYS A 157 11.46 4.58 0.12
N GLU A 158 10.49 4.85 1.00
CA GLU A 158 10.63 4.62 2.44
C GLU A 158 10.96 3.17 2.76
N ALA A 159 10.19 2.21 2.23
CA ALA A 159 10.40 0.79 2.49
C ALA A 159 11.73 0.29 1.88
N ALA A 160 12.09 0.75 0.69
CA ALA A 160 13.37 0.41 0.08
C ALA A 160 14.55 0.98 0.88
N SER A 161 14.46 2.21 1.40
CA SER A 161 15.50 2.81 2.24
C SER A 161 15.74 2.06 3.55
N GLU A 162 14.72 1.40 4.10
CA GLU A 162 14.86 0.55 5.29
C GLU A 162 15.61 -0.76 5.01
N GLN A 163 15.46 -1.31 3.80
CA GLN A 163 16.02 -2.60 3.42
C GLN A 163 17.39 -2.48 2.74
N ILE A 164 17.53 -1.55 1.79
CA ILE A 164 18.71 -1.40 0.94
C ILE A 164 19.78 -0.60 1.69
N LYS A 165 20.78 -1.32 2.20
CA LYS A 165 21.88 -0.79 3.02
C LYS A 165 23.24 -1.01 2.35
N PRO A 166 24.32 -0.36 2.83
CA PRO A 166 25.67 -0.68 2.38
C PRO A 166 25.96 -2.17 2.50
N GLY A 167 26.60 -2.74 1.48
CA GLY A 167 26.96 -4.17 1.43
C GLY A 167 25.88 -5.09 0.84
N THR A 168 24.70 -4.54 0.50
CA THR A 168 23.61 -5.27 -0.17
C THR A 168 24.04 -5.72 -1.57
N ASP A 169 23.75 -6.97 -1.90
CA ASP A 169 24.01 -7.53 -3.23
C ASP A 169 22.81 -7.27 -4.16
N VAL A 170 23.09 -7.12 -5.45
CA VAL A 170 22.12 -6.73 -6.49
C VAL A 170 22.17 -7.72 -7.64
N LEU A 171 21.00 -8.18 -8.06
CA LEU A 171 20.78 -8.90 -9.30
C LEU A 171 19.64 -8.26 -10.09
N GLU A 172 19.65 -8.47 -11.40
CA GLU A 172 18.54 -8.13 -12.28
C GLU A 172 17.73 -9.41 -12.56
N ILE A 173 16.41 -9.33 -12.40
CA ILE A 173 15.50 -10.41 -12.76
C ILE A 173 14.84 -10.06 -14.08
N SER A 174 14.87 -10.99 -15.03
CA SER A 174 14.12 -10.90 -16.27
C SER A 174 12.76 -11.57 -16.09
N TRP A 175 11.72 -10.86 -16.52
CA TRP A 175 10.34 -11.30 -16.41
C TRP A 175 9.68 -11.38 -17.79
N ASN A 176 8.68 -12.25 -17.90
CA ASN A 176 7.67 -12.20 -18.95
C ASN A 176 6.30 -12.03 -18.29
N TYR A 177 5.55 -11.00 -18.68
CA TYR A 177 4.16 -10.84 -18.30
C TYR A 177 3.29 -10.78 -19.55
N LYS A 178 2.49 -11.83 -19.79
CA LYS A 178 1.57 -11.92 -20.95
C LYS A 178 2.23 -11.59 -22.29
N GLY A 179 3.49 -11.99 -22.46
CA GLY A 179 4.29 -11.74 -23.66
C GLY A 179 5.16 -10.49 -23.63
N GLU A 180 4.94 -9.57 -22.69
CA GLU A 180 5.79 -8.39 -22.48
C GLU A 180 7.02 -8.76 -21.63
N GLN A 181 8.21 -8.43 -22.11
CA GLN A 181 9.45 -8.64 -21.38
C GLN A 181 9.86 -7.37 -20.65
N PHE A 182 10.26 -7.52 -19.38
CA PHE A 182 10.81 -6.42 -18.59
C PHE A 182 11.83 -6.95 -17.58
N THR A 183 12.54 -6.03 -16.93
CA THR A 183 13.45 -6.36 -15.84
C THR A 183 13.09 -5.61 -14.56
N SER A 184 13.50 -6.16 -13.43
CA SER A 184 13.46 -5.50 -12.12
C SER A 184 14.77 -5.69 -11.39
N LEU A 185 15.08 -4.74 -10.50
CA LEU A 185 16.22 -4.83 -9.59
C LEU A 185 15.79 -5.59 -8.33
N CYS A 186 16.52 -6.66 -8.05
CA CYS A 186 16.36 -7.46 -6.86
C CYS A 186 17.60 -7.30 -5.97
N PHE A 187 17.34 -6.91 -4.73
CA PHE A 187 18.33 -6.71 -3.69
C PHE A 187 18.26 -7.87 -2.72
N TYR A 188 19.42 -8.37 -2.31
CA TYR A 188 19.53 -9.53 -1.42
C TYR A 188 20.75 -9.43 -0.51
N ASN A 189 20.75 -10.27 0.53
CA ASN A 189 21.87 -10.47 1.42
C ASN A 189 22.00 -11.96 1.78
N GLU A 190 22.82 -12.28 2.79
CA GLU A 190 23.05 -13.65 3.25
C GLU A 190 21.78 -14.37 3.74
N SER A 191 20.75 -13.63 4.14
CA SER A 191 19.45 -14.16 4.58
C SER A 191 18.44 -14.34 3.44
N GLY A 192 18.78 -13.94 2.21
CA GLY A 192 17.92 -14.07 1.03
C GLY A 192 17.54 -12.72 0.41
N ILE A 193 16.49 -12.76 -0.41
CA ILE A 193 15.89 -11.60 -1.07
C ILE A 193 15.31 -10.66 -0.01
N ILE A 194 15.67 -9.37 -0.10
CA ILE A 194 15.16 -8.32 0.80
C ILE A 194 14.24 -7.33 0.07
N TRP A 195 14.44 -7.13 -1.24
CA TRP A 195 13.60 -6.23 -2.02
C TRP A 195 13.61 -6.58 -3.51
N ASP A 196 12.44 -6.48 -4.13
CA ASP A 196 12.22 -6.39 -5.58
C ASP A 196 10.79 -5.89 -5.77
N ASN A 197 10.52 -4.98 -6.70
CA ASN A 197 9.18 -4.38 -6.82
C ASN A 197 8.07 -5.38 -7.19
N VAL A 198 8.42 -6.48 -7.88
CA VAL A 198 7.48 -7.56 -8.20
C VAL A 198 7.27 -8.45 -6.97
N PHE A 199 8.35 -8.93 -6.35
CA PHE A 199 8.25 -9.78 -5.15
C PHE A 199 7.64 -9.06 -3.94
N ALA A 200 7.99 -7.79 -3.73
CA ALA A 200 7.45 -6.96 -2.66
C ALA A 200 5.98 -6.65 -2.87
N GLY A 201 5.56 -6.49 -4.12
CA GLY A 201 4.20 -6.11 -4.47
C GLY A 201 3.18 -7.26 -4.44
N LEU A 202 3.60 -8.46 -4.85
CA LEU A 202 2.76 -9.66 -4.83
C LEU A 202 2.75 -10.35 -3.46
N VAL A 203 1.70 -11.13 -3.22
CA VAL A 203 1.56 -11.93 -2.01
C VAL A 203 0.91 -13.27 -2.31
N MET A 204 1.23 -14.29 -1.51
CA MET A 204 0.38 -15.47 -1.36
C MET A 204 -0.37 -15.35 -0.05
N MET A 205 -1.64 -15.00 -0.10
CA MET A 205 -2.42 -14.79 1.11
C MET A 205 -3.59 -15.74 1.16
N ASN A 206 -3.52 -16.67 2.11
CA ASN A 206 -4.62 -17.58 2.38
C ASN A 206 -5.49 -16.97 3.48
N THR A 207 -6.79 -16.90 3.23
CA THR A 207 -7.76 -16.63 4.29
C THR A 207 -8.02 -17.94 5.02
N ARG A 208 -8.00 -17.91 6.36
CA ARG A 208 -8.38 -18.96 7.32
C ARG A 208 -7.21 -19.65 8.02
N GLY A 209 -6.85 -19.07 9.16
CA GLY A 209 -6.75 -19.86 10.38
C GLY A 209 -8.13 -20.18 10.94
N ASN A 210 -8.44 -21.47 11.13
CA ASN A 210 -9.72 -21.92 11.65
C ASN A 210 -9.87 -21.65 13.15
N SER A 211 -11.12 -21.50 13.56
CA SER A 211 -11.54 -21.33 14.94
C SER A 211 -11.18 -22.54 15.80
N GLU A 212 -10.36 -22.32 16.81
CA GLU A 212 -10.13 -23.30 17.87
C GLU A 212 -10.94 -22.92 19.10
N VAL A 213 -11.51 -23.93 19.75
CA VAL A 213 -12.26 -23.83 21.01
C VAL A 213 -11.54 -24.73 22.00
N SER A 214 -11.05 -24.18 23.12
CA SER A 214 -10.48 -24.98 24.20
C SER A 214 -11.47 -26.05 24.69
N PRO A 215 -11.01 -27.26 25.05
CA PRO A 215 -11.80 -28.19 25.84
C PRO A 215 -12.27 -27.50 27.12
N ILE A 216 -13.55 -27.67 27.46
CA ILE A 216 -14.07 -27.28 28.77
C ILE A 216 -13.51 -28.30 29.76
N ASP A 217 -12.47 -27.92 30.48
CA ASP A 217 -11.94 -28.76 31.55
C ASP A 217 -12.92 -28.69 32.74
N ALA A 218 -13.77 -29.72 32.87
CA ALA A 218 -14.91 -29.74 33.79
C ALA A 218 -14.53 -29.71 35.28
N GLN A 219 -13.23 -29.67 35.60
CA GLN A 219 -12.68 -29.70 36.96
C GLN A 219 -12.03 -28.38 37.41
N ALA A 220 -11.91 -27.37 36.53
CA ALA A 220 -11.32 -26.08 36.90
C ALA A 220 -12.33 -25.15 37.58
N LYS A 221 -11.92 -24.47 38.66
CA LYS A 221 -12.73 -23.41 39.32
C LYS A 221 -13.05 -22.23 38.39
N VAL A 222 -12.25 -22.05 37.33
CA VAL A 222 -12.45 -21.09 36.24
C VAL A 222 -12.17 -21.82 34.94
N ALA A 223 -13.17 -21.93 34.06
CA ALA A 223 -13.00 -22.48 32.71
C ALA A 223 -12.91 -21.33 31.71
N SER A 224 -12.26 -21.55 30.55
CA SER A 224 -12.23 -20.56 29.47
C SER A 224 -12.54 -21.19 28.10
N LYS A 225 -13.20 -20.40 27.25
CA LYS A 225 -13.44 -20.71 25.84
C LYS A 225 -12.96 -19.55 25.01
N TRP A 226 -12.13 -19.82 24.02
CA TRP A 226 -11.68 -18.79 23.10
C TRP A 226 -12.10 -19.11 21.66
N PHE A 227 -12.05 -18.08 20.82
CA PHE A 227 -12.16 -18.15 19.38
C PHE A 227 -11.10 -17.25 18.79
N LYS A 228 -10.38 -17.74 17.80
CA LYS A 228 -9.29 -17.06 17.13
C LYS A 228 -9.51 -17.10 15.62
N GLU A 229 -9.21 -16.01 14.94
CA GLU A 229 -9.24 -15.93 13.48
C GLU A 229 -8.03 -15.12 13.00
N TRP A 230 -7.35 -15.61 11.96
CA TRP A 230 -6.14 -14.98 11.45
C TRP A 230 -5.92 -15.21 9.96
N TRP A 231 -5.09 -14.34 9.38
CA TRP A 231 -4.69 -14.33 7.98
C TRP A 231 -3.17 -14.31 7.92
N THR A 232 -2.60 -15.23 7.16
CA THR A 232 -1.16 -15.32 6.95
C THR A 232 -0.81 -14.86 5.54
N ALA A 233 0.06 -13.87 5.45
CA ALA A 233 0.68 -13.45 4.21
C ALA A 233 2.00 -14.21 4.05
N ASN A 234 2.20 -14.83 2.89
CA ASN A 234 3.44 -15.49 2.51
C ASN A 234 4.09 -14.76 1.33
N TRP A 235 5.41 -14.83 1.28
CA TRP A 235 6.18 -14.48 0.09
C TRP A 235 5.90 -15.44 -1.05
N LEU A 236 6.30 -15.09 -2.28
CA LEU A 236 6.12 -15.98 -3.44
C LEU A 236 6.91 -17.28 -3.34
N TRP A 237 7.99 -17.29 -2.56
CA TRP A 237 8.74 -18.50 -2.20
C TRP A 237 8.18 -19.24 -0.98
N GLY A 238 6.98 -18.90 -0.51
CA GLY A 238 6.22 -19.67 0.48
C GLY A 238 6.55 -19.39 1.94
N SER A 239 7.65 -18.71 2.28
CA SER A 239 7.92 -18.37 3.68
C SER A 239 6.93 -17.33 4.21
N LYS A 240 6.68 -17.36 5.52
CA LYS A 240 5.79 -16.41 6.19
C LYS A 240 6.35 -14.99 6.07
N ARG A 241 5.55 -14.09 5.50
CA ARG A 241 5.82 -12.66 5.38
C ARG A 241 5.16 -11.86 6.51
N GLY A 242 3.98 -12.26 6.95
CA GLY A 242 3.25 -11.57 8.00
C GLY A 242 1.99 -12.28 8.43
N GLU A 243 1.35 -11.75 9.47
CA GLU A 243 0.08 -12.23 9.98
C GLU A 243 -0.70 -11.12 10.67
N ILE A 244 -2.02 -11.16 10.48
CA ILE A 244 -2.98 -10.35 11.23
C ILE A 244 -4.04 -11.27 11.83
N GLY A 245 -4.54 -10.96 13.01
CA GLY A 245 -5.59 -11.74 13.63
C GLY A 245 -6.11 -11.15 14.93
N TYR A 246 -7.15 -11.78 15.44
CA TYR A 246 -7.73 -11.49 16.75
C TYR A 246 -8.14 -12.77 17.47
N GLN A 247 -8.26 -12.67 18.79
CA GLN A 247 -8.77 -13.70 19.67
C GLN A 247 -9.73 -13.06 20.66
N ILE A 248 -10.90 -13.69 20.84
CA ILE A 248 -11.81 -13.40 21.94
C ILE A 248 -11.78 -14.58 22.93
N THR A 249 -11.64 -14.28 24.22
CA THR A 249 -11.60 -15.27 25.30
C THR A 249 -12.72 -14.99 26.29
N ILE A 250 -13.54 -16.00 26.59
CA ILE A 250 -14.62 -15.94 27.59
C ILE A 250 -14.21 -16.81 28.77
N TYR A 251 -14.33 -16.25 29.97
CA TYR A 251 -14.09 -16.93 31.23
C TYR A 251 -15.41 -17.26 31.91
N TYR A 252 -15.45 -18.40 32.61
CA TYR A 252 -16.62 -18.91 33.32
C TYR A 252 -16.31 -19.08 34.80
N SER A 253 -17.29 -18.79 35.64
CA SER A 253 -17.34 -19.19 37.05
C SER A 253 -18.60 -20.05 37.24
N GLY A 254 -18.42 -21.36 37.36
CA GLY A 254 -19.52 -22.32 37.23
C GLY A 254 -20.14 -22.29 35.82
N SER A 255 -21.46 -22.17 35.73
CA SER A 255 -22.21 -22.11 34.46
C SER A 255 -22.38 -20.69 33.89
N THR A 256 -21.81 -19.67 34.53
CA THR A 256 -22.03 -18.26 34.17
C THR A 256 -20.76 -17.63 33.61
N VAL A 257 -20.92 -16.79 32.58
CA VAL A 257 -19.83 -15.95 32.04
C VAL A 257 -19.38 -14.97 33.12
N SER A 258 -18.11 -15.05 33.52
CA SER A 258 -17.51 -14.17 34.52
C SER A 258 -16.76 -13.00 33.90
N ASN A 259 -16.14 -13.20 32.75
CA ASN A 259 -15.39 -12.15 32.05
C ASN A 259 -15.23 -12.43 30.56
N VAL A 260 -14.90 -11.40 29.80
CA VAL A 260 -14.58 -11.45 28.37
C VAL A 260 -13.34 -10.61 28.13
N ASP A 261 -12.39 -11.17 27.39
CA ASP A 261 -11.12 -10.54 27.02
C ASP A 261 -10.89 -10.66 25.51
N VAL A 262 -10.10 -9.75 24.97
CA VAL A 262 -9.71 -9.74 23.55
C VAL A 262 -8.23 -9.46 23.41
N SER A 263 -7.59 -10.14 22.48
CA SER A 263 -6.25 -9.82 22.01
C SER A 263 -6.23 -9.78 20.50
N ASP A 264 -5.34 -8.97 19.96
CA ASP A 264 -5.11 -8.85 18.53
C ASP A 264 -3.63 -8.69 18.24
N TRP A 265 -3.24 -9.00 17.01
CA TRP A 265 -1.86 -8.90 16.57
C TRP A 265 -1.81 -8.62 15.07
N GLY A 266 -0.82 -7.84 14.67
CA GLY A 266 -0.51 -7.57 13.27
C GLY A 266 0.99 -7.38 13.12
N ASN A 267 1.62 -8.16 12.25
CA ASN A 267 3.03 -8.03 11.92
C ASN A 267 3.28 -8.40 10.46
N ILE A 268 4.27 -7.75 9.85
CA ILE A 268 4.73 -8.08 8.50
C ILE A 268 6.20 -7.69 8.36
N SER A 269 6.98 -8.52 7.70
CA SER A 269 8.41 -8.28 7.46
C SER A 269 8.65 -7.17 6.43
N LEU A 270 7.71 -6.96 5.51
CA LEU A 270 7.75 -5.90 4.52
C LEU A 270 6.35 -5.44 4.13
N GLY A 271 6.00 -4.19 4.46
CA GLY A 271 4.68 -3.60 4.23
C GLY A 271 4.11 -2.98 5.51
N LYS A 272 2.79 -2.90 5.62
CA LYS A 272 2.10 -2.41 6.83
C LYS A 272 1.10 -3.46 7.29
N ALA A 273 1.07 -3.71 8.59
CA ALA A 273 0.09 -4.59 9.22
C ALA A 273 -0.39 -3.95 10.52
N LYS A 274 -1.70 -4.01 10.75
CA LYS A 274 -2.30 -3.50 11.96
C LYS A 274 -3.59 -4.27 12.26
N SER A 275 -3.80 -4.49 13.55
CA SER A 275 -4.99 -5.12 14.09
C SER A 275 -5.45 -4.32 15.29
N GLU A 276 -6.75 -4.26 15.50
CA GLU A 276 -7.39 -3.56 16.61
C GLU A 276 -8.63 -4.35 17.01
N SER A 277 -8.80 -4.64 18.30
CA SER A 277 -9.96 -5.33 18.84
C SER A 277 -10.46 -4.69 20.13
N LYS A 278 -11.77 -4.80 20.39
CA LYS A 278 -12.39 -4.29 21.62
C LYS A 278 -13.60 -5.10 22.04
N VAL A 279 -13.69 -5.38 23.33
CA VAL A 279 -14.90 -5.94 23.95
C VAL A 279 -16.03 -4.91 23.92
N ILE A 280 -17.17 -5.30 23.36
CA ILE A 280 -18.38 -4.45 23.29
C ILE A 280 -19.47 -4.87 24.28
N LYS A 281 -19.46 -6.13 24.75
CA LYS A 281 -20.32 -6.61 25.83
C LYS A 281 -19.56 -7.56 26.76
N LYS A 282 -19.70 -7.31 28.07
CA LYS A 282 -19.02 -8.03 29.16
C LYS A 282 -19.95 -8.90 30.00
N THR A 283 -21.28 -8.74 29.88
CA THR A 283 -22.27 -9.35 30.78
C THR A 283 -23.42 -10.00 29.99
N GLY A 284 -24.04 -11.03 30.59
CA GLY A 284 -25.06 -11.88 29.96
C GLY A 284 -24.47 -13.13 29.29
N ALA A 285 -25.28 -13.86 28.51
CA ALA A 285 -24.87 -15.07 27.80
C ALA A 285 -23.98 -14.81 26.56
N TYR A 286 -23.41 -13.61 26.38
CA TYR A 286 -22.80 -13.20 25.11
C TYR A 286 -21.51 -12.40 25.33
N GLY A 287 -20.35 -13.07 25.21
CA GLY A 287 -19.09 -12.35 24.98
C GLY A 287 -19.02 -11.88 23.53
N GLN A 288 -18.92 -10.56 23.35
CA GLN A 288 -18.89 -9.93 22.03
C GLN A 288 -17.68 -9.01 21.90
N CYS A 289 -16.98 -9.11 20.77
CA CYS A 289 -15.94 -8.19 20.39
C CYS A 289 -16.21 -7.56 19.03
N ARG A 290 -15.68 -6.35 18.85
CA ARG A 290 -15.51 -5.71 17.55
C ARG A 290 -14.04 -5.78 17.18
N TYR A 291 -13.75 -6.05 15.91
CA TYR A 291 -12.38 -6.14 15.41
C TYR A 291 -12.25 -5.41 14.07
N ALA A 292 -11.02 -4.98 13.79
CA ALA A 292 -10.58 -4.41 12.53
C ALA A 292 -9.14 -4.87 12.29
N LEU A 293 -8.90 -5.54 11.17
CA LEU A 293 -7.61 -6.10 10.78
C LEU A 293 -7.27 -5.61 9.37
N GLY A 294 -5.98 -5.36 9.15
CA GLY A 294 -5.49 -4.78 7.91
C GLY A 294 -4.04 -5.16 7.67
N LEU A 295 -3.75 -5.63 6.47
CA LEU A 295 -2.38 -5.89 6.00
C LEU A 295 -2.28 -5.40 4.56
N CYS A 296 -1.19 -4.70 4.21
CA CYS A 296 -0.87 -4.36 2.82
C CYS A 296 0.63 -4.50 2.53
N THR A 297 0.94 -4.75 1.26
CA THR A 297 2.30 -4.66 0.73
C THR A 297 2.77 -3.19 0.64
N PRO A 298 4.08 -2.91 0.47
CA PRO A 298 4.64 -1.55 0.47
C PRO A 298 4.08 -0.57 -0.57
N VAL A 299 3.46 -1.09 -1.63
CA VAL A 299 2.77 -0.30 -2.67
C VAL A 299 1.40 0.23 -2.23
N GLY A 300 0.86 -0.28 -1.12
CA GLY A 300 -0.40 0.14 -0.53
C GLY A 300 -0.23 0.96 0.74
N SER A 301 -1.23 1.77 1.05
CA SER A 301 -1.37 2.49 2.31
C SER A 301 -2.49 1.86 3.15
N LEU A 302 -2.38 2.00 4.47
CA LEU A 302 -3.29 1.41 5.43
C LEU A 302 -3.67 2.46 6.48
N SER A 303 -4.97 2.75 6.59
CA SER A 303 -5.52 3.69 7.56
C SER A 303 -6.59 3.03 8.43
N PHE A 304 -6.55 3.34 9.72
CA PHE A 304 -7.44 2.79 10.72
C PHE A 304 -8.20 3.90 11.42
N ASN A 305 -9.52 3.76 11.47
CA ASN A 305 -10.33 4.53 12.39
C ASN A 305 -10.77 3.61 13.54
N THR A 306 -10.10 3.76 14.67
CA THR A 306 -10.33 2.96 15.89
C THR A 306 -11.65 3.32 16.59
N SER A 307 -12.20 4.50 16.35
CA SER A 307 -13.48 4.92 16.92
C SER A 307 -14.66 4.16 16.31
N ASN A 308 -14.59 3.83 15.01
CA ASN A 308 -15.63 3.10 14.31
C ASN A 308 -15.19 1.71 13.80
N PHE A 309 -13.96 1.26 14.12
CA PHE A 309 -13.37 -0.01 13.65
C PHE A 309 -13.53 -0.20 12.13
N SER A 310 -13.30 0.87 11.39
CA SER A 310 -13.19 0.83 9.93
C SER A 310 -11.73 0.84 9.51
N VAL A 311 -11.45 0.12 8.44
CA VAL A 311 -10.13 0.08 7.80
C VAL A 311 -10.31 0.61 6.39
N SER A 312 -9.50 1.57 5.99
CA SER A 312 -9.45 2.09 4.64
C SER A 312 -8.06 1.96 4.05
N PHE A 313 -8.01 1.91 2.72
CA PHE A 313 -6.79 1.79 1.95
C PHE A 313 -6.75 2.93 0.94
N SER A 314 -5.58 3.51 0.76
CA SER A 314 -5.25 4.27 -0.45
C SER A 314 -4.08 3.58 -1.14
N GLY A 315 -4.02 3.72 -2.46
CA GLY A 315 -3.10 2.95 -3.29
C GLY A 315 -3.60 1.55 -3.62
N LEU A 316 -2.99 1.00 -4.65
CA LEU A 316 -3.19 -0.34 -5.18
C LEU A 316 -2.05 -1.21 -4.64
N GLY A 317 -2.38 -2.11 -3.72
CA GLY A 317 -1.44 -3.10 -3.17
C GLY A 317 -2.17 -4.34 -2.71
N SER A 318 -1.45 -5.45 -2.57
CA SER A 318 -2.06 -6.69 -2.07
C SER A 318 -2.51 -6.50 -0.63
N ASN A 319 -3.82 -6.40 -0.42
CA ASN A 319 -4.39 -6.07 0.87
C ASN A 319 -5.34 -7.15 1.40
N VAL A 320 -5.38 -7.29 2.72
CA VAL A 320 -6.48 -7.97 3.40
C VAL A 320 -7.10 -7.03 4.41
N VAL A 321 -8.42 -7.01 4.39
CA VAL A 321 -9.26 -6.25 5.30
C VAL A 321 -10.26 -7.21 5.90
N SER A 322 -10.34 -7.21 7.23
CA SER A 322 -11.40 -7.93 7.92
C SER A 322 -11.82 -7.11 9.12
N ASN A 323 -13.06 -6.63 9.12
CA ASN A 323 -13.64 -5.94 10.25
C ASN A 323 -15.06 -6.44 10.48
N GLY A 324 -15.49 -6.41 11.74
CA GLY A 324 -16.79 -6.96 12.08
C GLY A 324 -17.00 -7.07 13.57
N THR A 325 -18.07 -7.78 13.91
CA THR A 325 -18.42 -8.12 15.28
C THR A 325 -18.47 -9.64 15.39
N LYS A 326 -17.81 -10.18 16.41
CA LYS A 326 -17.86 -11.61 16.73
C LYS A 326 -18.60 -11.81 18.04
N SER A 327 -19.61 -12.66 18.00
CA SER A 327 -20.28 -13.22 19.18
C SER A 327 -19.90 -14.70 19.28
N LEU A 328 -19.54 -15.16 20.48
CA LEU A 328 -19.30 -16.58 20.74
C LEU A 328 -20.60 -17.35 21.09
N TYR A 329 -21.73 -16.65 21.11
CA TYR A 329 -23.07 -17.16 21.36
C TYR A 329 -24.04 -16.56 20.31
N PRO A 330 -24.92 -17.35 19.69
CA PRO A 330 -25.86 -16.91 18.65
C PRO A 330 -26.95 -15.97 19.16
#